data_AF-A0A382LT03-F1
#
_entry.id   AF-A0A382LT03-F1
#
_cell.length_a   1.000
_cell.length_b   1.000
_cell.length_c   1.000
_cell.angle_alpha   90.00
_cell.angle_beta   90.00
_cell.angle_gamma   90.00
#
_symmetry.space_group_name_H-M   'P 1'
#
loop_
_entity.id
_entity.type
_entity.pdbx_description
1 polymer ?
#
loop_
_entity_poly.entity_id
_entity_poly.type
_entity_poly.pdbx_seq_one_letter_code
_entity_poly.pdbx_strand_id
1 'polypeptide(L)'
;GRLAENGVKAAAYHAGMDAKKRARNQEAFIHDDVHVICATIAFGMGIDKPDVRFVIHRDLPKNIEGYYQETGRAGRDGLPAECVLLMNPSDVAKQTGFIEEKSDEQEQSIARAQLQQMVHYAETRDCRRRGLLEYFGEAFAEENCGACDNCLEPKETFDGTEVAKKFLACIYRVQQHSHFSVGMNHIVDVLCGANTEKIRNWGHEQLSTHGIGKEFGRPAWKAIGRELVRMGYAHQTPGRMTVLELTHEGSSWLRNSNRVALELTQPAVSKPDKTPKPRKSQAGEIECDEALFEQLRQLRRTLADERSVPPYIIFSDVALRHMAHDYPDTLAAFGLIHGVGEKKLTEYGKIFTKEIASYLENNPKQEFA
;
A
#
# COMPACT_ATOMS: atom_id res chain seq x y z
N GLY A 1 -5.85 11.19 -22.84
CA GLY A 1 -5.37 10.87 -21.48
C GLY A 1 -4.85 9.46 -21.52
N ARG A 2 -3.64 9.21 -21.03
CA ARG A 2 -2.86 7.98 -21.33
C ARG A 2 -3.63 6.67 -21.17
N LEU A 3 -4.46 6.53 -20.12
CA LEU A 3 -5.29 5.33 -19.92
C LEU A 3 -6.31 5.12 -21.05
N ALA A 4 -7.03 6.18 -21.44
CA ALA A 4 -8.02 6.12 -22.52
C ALA A 4 -7.37 5.87 -23.89
N GLU A 5 -6.16 6.40 -24.11
CA GLU A 5 -5.37 6.10 -25.32
C GLU A 5 -4.97 4.61 -25.41
N ASN A 6 -4.91 3.91 -24.27
CA ASN A 6 -4.66 2.47 -24.18
C ASN A 6 -5.96 1.65 -24.02
N GLY A 7 -7.12 2.21 -24.38
CA GLY A 7 -8.40 1.49 -24.39
C GLY A 7 -9.06 1.32 -23.01
N VAL A 8 -8.50 1.89 -21.94
CA VAL A 8 -9.10 1.85 -20.61
C VAL A 8 -10.20 2.90 -20.49
N LYS A 9 -11.42 2.48 -20.14
CA LYS A 9 -12.52 3.39 -19.82
C LYS A 9 -12.20 4.15 -18.52
N ALA A 10 -11.59 5.32 -18.66
CA ALA A 10 -11.10 6.11 -17.55
C ALA A 10 -11.62 7.55 -17.56
N ALA A 11 -11.88 8.09 -16.37
CA ALA A 11 -12.27 9.48 -16.17
C ALA A 11 -11.42 10.16 -15.09
N ALA A 12 -11.26 11.49 -15.20
CA ALA A 12 -10.57 12.28 -14.18
C ALA A 12 -11.56 12.85 -13.15
N TYR A 13 -11.09 13.06 -11.93
CA TYR A 13 -11.84 13.76 -10.87
C TYR A 13 -10.92 14.61 -9.99
N HIS A 14 -11.09 15.93 -10.01
CA HIS A 14 -10.34 16.83 -9.13
C HIS A 14 -11.11 18.13 -8.90
N ALA A 15 -10.76 18.88 -7.84
CA ALA A 15 -11.47 20.10 -7.42
C ALA A 15 -11.50 21.21 -8.49
N GLY A 16 -10.49 21.26 -9.38
CA GLY A 16 -10.45 22.21 -10.51
C GLY A 16 -11.41 21.90 -11.66
N MET A 17 -12.22 20.84 -11.58
CA MET A 17 -13.22 20.51 -12.60
C MET A 17 -14.57 21.17 -12.31
N ASP A 18 -15.29 21.51 -13.39
CA ASP A 18 -16.69 21.93 -13.33
C ASP A 18 -17.55 20.93 -12.54
N ALA A 19 -18.46 21.44 -11.72
CA ALA A 19 -19.30 20.63 -10.83
C ALA A 19 -20.17 19.62 -11.58
N LYS A 20 -20.75 20.00 -12.74
CA LYS A 20 -21.56 19.08 -13.55
C LYS A 20 -20.70 17.97 -14.13
N LYS A 21 -19.49 18.30 -14.58
CA LYS A 21 -18.54 17.29 -15.09
C LYS A 21 -18.07 16.34 -14.00
N ARG A 22 -17.84 16.83 -12.77
CA ARG A 22 -17.51 15.97 -11.60
C ARG A 22 -18.64 15.01 -11.28
N ALA A 23 -19.87 15.51 -11.17
CA ALA A 23 -21.05 14.69 -10.91
C ALA A 23 -21.23 13.60 -11.99
N ARG A 24 -21.11 13.98 -13.27
CA ARG A 24 -21.20 13.02 -14.39
C ARG A 24 -20.15 11.91 -14.31
N ASN A 25 -18.90 12.26 -14.02
CA ASN A 25 -17.82 11.28 -13.96
C ASN A 25 -17.95 10.35 -12.74
N GLN A 26 -18.42 10.88 -11.61
CA GLN A 26 -18.73 10.09 -10.43
C GLN A 26 -19.87 9.11 -10.70
N GLU A 27 -20.96 9.58 -11.33
CA GLU A 27 -22.11 8.74 -11.69
C GLU A 27 -21.71 7.60 -12.63
N ALA A 28 -20.95 7.92 -13.67
CA ALA A 28 -20.44 6.94 -14.63
C ALA A 28 -19.53 5.89 -13.98
N PHE A 29 -18.79 6.25 -12.92
CA PHE A 29 -17.99 5.29 -12.16
C PHE A 29 -18.87 4.40 -11.26
N ILE A 30 -19.91 4.95 -10.65
CA ILE A 30 -20.86 4.20 -9.82
C ILE A 30 -21.63 3.16 -10.67
N HIS A 31 -21.97 3.52 -11.92
CA HIS A 31 -22.73 2.68 -12.87
C HIS A 31 -21.87 1.73 -13.73
N ASP A 32 -20.55 1.63 -13.50
CA ASP A 32 -19.63 0.81 -14.31
C ASP A 32 -19.56 1.20 -15.82
N ASP A 33 -19.89 2.45 -16.15
CA ASP A 33 -19.62 3.03 -17.48
C ASP A 33 -18.15 3.43 -17.62
N VAL A 34 -17.55 3.85 -16.51
CA VAL A 34 -16.11 4.10 -16.37
C VAL A 34 -15.54 3.09 -15.39
N HIS A 35 -14.49 2.39 -15.81
CA HIS A 35 -13.87 1.35 -14.98
C HIS A 35 -12.80 1.94 -14.05
N VAL A 36 -12.17 3.06 -14.44
CA VAL A 36 -11.09 3.69 -13.66
C VAL A 36 -11.34 5.18 -13.46
N ILE A 37 -11.28 5.63 -12.22
CA ILE A 37 -11.34 7.04 -11.88
C ILE A 37 -9.98 7.52 -11.37
N CYS A 38 -9.35 8.43 -12.11
CA CYS A 38 -8.11 9.09 -11.74
C CYS A 38 -8.44 10.32 -10.90
N ALA A 39 -8.23 10.22 -9.59
CA ALA A 39 -8.69 11.21 -8.64
C ALA A 39 -7.57 11.85 -7.81
N THR A 40 -7.79 13.10 -7.38
CA THR A 40 -7.10 13.65 -6.20
C THR A 40 -7.87 13.29 -4.93
N ILE A 41 -7.31 13.62 -3.75
CA ILE A 41 -7.93 13.42 -2.42
C ILE A 41 -9.39 13.94 -2.36
N ALA A 42 -9.74 14.91 -3.20
CA ALA A 42 -11.08 15.48 -3.32
C ALA A 42 -12.20 14.48 -3.66
N PHE A 43 -11.88 13.30 -4.20
CA PHE A 43 -12.86 12.26 -4.55
C PHE A 43 -13.30 11.39 -3.34
N GLY A 44 -12.61 11.49 -2.20
CA GLY A 44 -12.84 10.59 -1.08
C GLY A 44 -14.17 10.82 -0.34
N MET A 45 -14.65 12.04 -0.21
CA MET A 45 -15.86 12.28 0.58
C MET A 45 -17.11 11.95 -0.26
N GLY A 46 -17.77 10.82 0.01
CA GLY A 46 -19.13 10.55 -0.48
C GLY A 46 -19.30 9.49 -1.58
N ILE A 47 -18.32 8.63 -1.82
CA ILE A 47 -18.47 7.49 -2.75
C ILE A 47 -18.53 6.19 -1.97
N ASP A 48 -19.64 5.48 -2.16
CA ASP A 48 -19.95 4.20 -1.53
C ASP A 48 -20.28 3.16 -2.62
N LYS A 49 -19.28 2.86 -3.45
CA LYS A 49 -19.32 1.76 -4.43
C LYS A 49 -18.68 0.53 -3.76
N PRO A 50 -19.44 -0.56 -3.52
CA PRO A 50 -18.94 -1.65 -2.67
C PRO A 50 -17.89 -2.53 -3.37
N ASP A 51 -17.91 -2.55 -4.70
CA ASP A 51 -17.19 -3.48 -5.58
C ASP A 51 -15.93 -2.88 -6.22
N VAL A 52 -15.27 -1.93 -5.54
CA VAL A 52 -13.98 -1.40 -5.99
C VAL A 52 -12.89 -2.45 -5.81
N ARG A 53 -12.35 -2.97 -6.93
CA ARG A 53 -11.35 -4.06 -6.93
C ARG A 53 -9.91 -3.61 -6.72
N PHE A 54 -9.59 -2.36 -7.00
CA PHE A 54 -8.25 -1.84 -6.73
C PHE A 54 -8.25 -0.35 -6.40
N VAL A 55 -7.33 0.04 -5.53
CA VAL A 55 -6.97 1.43 -5.25
C VAL A 55 -5.47 1.58 -5.50
N ILE A 56 -5.09 2.50 -6.39
CA ILE A 56 -3.70 2.74 -6.76
C ILE A 56 -3.29 4.14 -6.32
N HIS A 57 -2.34 4.21 -5.39
CA HIS A 57 -1.65 5.42 -5.03
C HIS A 57 -0.42 5.61 -5.92
N ARG A 58 -0.54 6.53 -6.87
CA ARG A 58 0.54 6.86 -7.81
C ARG A 58 1.60 7.79 -7.22
N ASP A 59 1.23 8.61 -6.24
CA ASP A 59 2.14 9.47 -5.46
C ASP A 59 2.06 9.03 -3.98
N LEU A 60 3.14 9.18 -3.21
CA LEU A 60 3.15 8.91 -1.76
C LEU A 60 2.06 9.74 -1.02
N PRO A 61 1.18 9.10 -0.24
CA PRO A 61 0.24 9.78 0.66
C PRO A 61 0.93 10.69 1.66
N LYS A 62 0.19 11.66 2.20
CA LYS A 62 0.71 12.60 3.20
C LYS A 62 0.96 11.94 4.55
N ASN A 63 0.13 10.97 4.91
CA ASN A 63 0.11 10.30 6.20
C ASN A 63 -0.61 8.95 6.12
N ILE A 64 -0.51 8.15 7.18
CA ILE A 64 -1.10 6.80 7.25
C ILE A 64 -2.63 6.87 7.34
N GLU A 65 -3.20 7.86 8.02
CA GLU A 65 -4.66 8.01 8.14
C GLU A 65 -5.33 8.24 6.79
N GLY A 66 -4.77 9.13 5.98
CA GLY A 66 -5.23 9.38 4.63
C GLY A 66 -5.11 8.12 3.76
N TYR A 67 -3.95 7.46 3.81
CA TYR A 67 -3.74 6.19 3.10
C TYR A 67 -4.80 5.16 3.50
N TYR A 68 -5.00 4.92 4.80
CA TYR A 68 -5.96 3.96 5.32
C TYR A 68 -7.40 4.24 4.86
N GLN A 69 -7.86 5.50 4.96
CA GLN A 69 -9.19 5.89 4.51
C GLN A 69 -9.38 5.76 3.00
N GLU A 70 -8.33 6.04 2.22
CA GLU A 70 -8.35 5.96 0.77
C GLU A 70 -8.37 4.50 0.29
N THR A 71 -7.49 3.66 0.85
CA THR A 71 -7.46 2.22 0.56
C THR A 71 -8.69 1.47 1.07
N GLY A 72 -9.30 1.92 2.18
CA GLY A 72 -10.53 1.35 2.75
C GLY A 72 -11.80 1.53 1.89
N ARG A 73 -11.65 2.02 0.67
CA ARG A 73 -12.70 2.03 -0.37
C ARG A 73 -12.71 0.75 -1.19
N ALA A 74 -11.59 0.04 -1.24
CA ALA A 74 -11.48 -1.23 -1.93
C ALA A 74 -12.25 -2.32 -1.17
N GLY A 75 -12.92 -3.23 -1.89
CA GLY A 75 -13.43 -4.48 -1.32
C GLY A 75 -14.46 -4.35 -0.21
N ARG A 76 -15.33 -3.35 -0.22
CA ARG A 76 -16.38 -3.19 0.83
C ARG A 76 -17.46 -4.27 0.77
N ASP A 77 -17.59 -4.94 -0.37
CA ASP A 77 -18.38 -6.16 -0.52
C ASP A 77 -17.73 -7.40 0.14
N GLY A 78 -16.50 -7.29 0.65
CA GLY A 78 -15.75 -8.38 1.28
C GLY A 78 -15.00 -9.29 0.30
N LEU A 79 -15.11 -9.05 -1.01
CA LEU A 79 -14.34 -9.79 -2.01
C LEU A 79 -12.89 -9.28 -2.11
N PRO A 80 -11.95 -10.11 -2.60
CA PRO A 80 -10.56 -9.70 -2.77
C PRO A 80 -10.43 -8.38 -3.55
N ALA A 81 -9.56 -7.52 -3.04
CA ALA A 81 -9.23 -6.25 -3.64
C ALA A 81 -7.77 -5.89 -3.34
N GLU A 82 -7.15 -5.12 -4.23
CA GLU A 82 -5.73 -4.78 -4.14
C GLU A 82 -5.51 -3.29 -3.86
N CYS A 83 -4.62 -2.99 -2.92
CA CYS A 83 -4.18 -1.64 -2.62
C CYS A 83 -2.71 -1.50 -2.98
N VAL A 84 -2.41 -0.70 -4.01
CA VAL A 84 -1.07 -0.60 -4.59
C VAL A 84 -0.52 0.80 -4.37
N LEU A 85 0.62 0.89 -3.68
CA LEU A 85 1.39 2.12 -3.51
C LEU A 85 2.62 2.10 -4.42
N LEU A 86 2.64 2.98 -5.42
CA LEU A 86 3.80 3.19 -6.29
C LEU A 86 4.75 4.18 -5.60
N MET A 87 5.65 3.67 -4.76
CA MET A 87 6.57 4.51 -4.00
C MET A 87 7.74 5.01 -4.87
N ASN A 88 7.86 6.33 -4.99
CA ASN A 88 9.04 6.99 -5.56
C ASN A 88 9.70 7.90 -4.52
N PRO A 89 11.03 7.80 -4.28
CA PRO A 89 11.75 8.72 -3.40
C PRO A 89 11.54 10.21 -3.72
N SER A 90 11.28 10.58 -4.98
CA SER A 90 10.99 11.98 -5.34
C SER A 90 9.69 12.50 -4.71
N ASP A 91 8.75 11.63 -4.38
CA ASP A 91 7.47 12.04 -3.81
C ASP A 91 7.64 12.57 -2.39
N VAL A 92 8.63 12.04 -1.64
CA VAL A 92 8.98 12.55 -0.31
C VAL A 92 9.40 14.02 -0.41
N ALA A 93 10.21 14.38 -1.41
CA ALA A 93 10.64 15.76 -1.62
C ALA A 93 9.46 16.66 -2.00
N LYS A 94 8.55 16.18 -2.85
CA LYS A 94 7.33 16.89 -3.23
C LYS A 94 6.43 17.17 -2.01
N GLN A 95 6.18 16.16 -1.18
CA GLN A 95 5.38 16.33 0.04
C GLN A 95 6.08 17.26 1.04
N THR A 96 7.41 17.20 1.15
CA THR A 96 8.18 18.12 1.99
C THR A 96 8.00 19.57 1.52
N GLY A 97 8.01 19.83 0.21
CA GLY A 97 7.73 21.16 -0.33
C GLY A 97 6.36 21.70 0.07
N PHE A 98 5.30 20.89 -0.06
CA PHE A 98 3.95 21.28 0.39
C PHE A 98 3.87 21.54 1.90
N ILE A 99 4.67 20.85 2.70
CA ILE A 99 4.74 21.10 4.15
C ILE A 99 5.40 22.46 4.40
N GLU A 100 6.46 22.82 3.67
CA GLU A 100 7.15 24.11 3.83
C GLU A 100 6.30 25.32 3.45
N GLU A 101 5.28 25.15 2.61
CA GLU A 101 4.31 26.21 2.26
C GLU A 101 3.33 26.54 3.39
N LYS A 102 3.20 25.70 4.43
CA LYS A 102 2.32 25.95 5.57
C LYS A 102 2.85 27.11 6.40
N SER A 103 1.97 28.00 6.85
CA SER A 103 2.37 29.17 7.67
C SER A 103 2.70 28.82 9.13
N ASP A 104 2.10 27.77 9.67
CA ASP A 104 2.21 27.41 11.08
C ASP A 104 3.32 26.37 11.32
N GLU A 105 4.31 26.71 12.15
CA GLU A 105 5.47 25.84 12.42
C GLU A 105 5.09 24.54 13.14
N GLN A 106 4.07 24.58 14.00
CA GLN A 106 3.61 23.40 14.73
C GLN A 106 2.92 22.42 13.77
N GLU A 107 2.06 22.91 12.87
CA GLU A 107 1.48 22.11 11.79
C GLU A 107 2.56 21.52 10.88
N GLN A 108 3.60 22.30 10.54
CA GLN A 108 4.71 21.79 9.75
C GLN A 108 5.41 20.63 10.47
N SER A 109 5.67 20.78 11.77
CA SER A 109 6.33 19.76 12.58
C SER A 109 5.52 18.46 12.61
N ILE A 110 4.21 18.57 12.87
CA ILE A 110 3.27 17.43 12.88
C ILE A 110 3.25 16.76 11.49
N ALA A 111 3.11 17.53 10.41
CA ALA A 111 3.05 16.99 9.06
C ALA A 111 4.36 16.30 8.64
N ARG A 112 5.52 16.80 9.07
CA ARG A 112 6.81 16.13 8.86
C ARG A 112 6.86 14.78 9.56
N ALA A 113 6.40 14.72 10.82
CA ALA A 113 6.37 13.47 11.59
C ALA A 113 5.45 12.43 10.92
N GLN A 114 4.26 12.85 10.50
CA GLN A 114 3.32 11.98 9.78
C GLN A 114 3.87 11.48 8.43
N LEU A 115 4.54 12.35 7.68
CA LEU A 115 5.20 11.96 6.43
C LEU A 115 6.31 10.92 6.69
N GLN A 116 7.09 11.08 7.77
CA GLN A 116 8.10 10.09 8.14
C GLN A 116 7.48 8.73 8.46
N GLN A 117 6.35 8.70 9.18
CA GLN A 117 5.62 7.46 9.45
C GLN A 117 5.12 6.82 8.16
N MET A 118 4.62 7.60 7.19
CA MET A 118 4.19 7.07 5.90
C MET A 118 5.36 6.50 5.08
N VAL A 119 6.52 7.16 5.11
CA VAL A 119 7.75 6.64 4.49
C VAL A 119 8.20 5.34 5.16
N HIS A 120 8.17 5.29 6.49
CA HIS A 120 8.45 4.07 7.26
C HIS A 120 7.54 2.93 6.80
N TYR A 121 6.23 3.18 6.77
CA TYR A 121 5.23 2.20 6.35
C TYR A 121 5.47 1.72 4.92
N ALA A 122 5.85 2.59 3.99
CA ALA A 122 6.15 2.19 2.61
C ALA A 122 7.40 1.29 2.51
N GLU A 123 8.43 1.57 3.33
CA GLU A 123 9.73 0.91 3.22
C GLU A 123 9.91 -0.34 4.10
N THR A 124 9.03 -0.56 5.08
CA THR A 124 9.15 -1.71 5.98
C THR A 124 9.16 -3.06 5.23
N ARG A 125 9.76 -4.07 5.87
CA ARG A 125 9.67 -5.48 5.48
C ARG A 125 8.61 -6.24 6.29
N ASP A 126 8.07 -5.62 7.33
CA ASP A 126 7.10 -6.25 8.21
C ASP A 126 5.73 -6.34 7.56
N CYS A 127 4.86 -7.19 8.09
CA CYS A 127 3.49 -7.33 7.60
C CYS A 127 2.78 -5.96 7.52
N ARG A 128 2.32 -5.58 6.33
CA ARG A 128 1.63 -4.29 6.10
C ARG A 128 0.40 -4.14 6.98
N ARG A 129 -0.39 -5.21 7.11
CA ARG A 129 -1.61 -5.23 7.92
C ARG A 129 -1.29 -4.97 9.40
N ARG A 130 -0.25 -5.64 9.92
CA ARG A 130 0.22 -5.43 11.29
C ARG A 130 0.61 -3.96 11.50
N GLY A 131 1.44 -3.41 10.62
CA GLY A 131 1.89 -2.02 10.73
C GLY A 131 0.74 -1.00 10.69
N LEU A 132 -0.30 -1.24 9.90
CA LEU A 132 -1.51 -0.39 9.91
C LEU A 132 -2.30 -0.52 11.21
N LEU A 133 -2.51 -1.74 11.70
CA LEU A 133 -3.27 -1.97 12.94
C LEU A 133 -2.55 -1.38 14.16
N GLU A 134 -1.23 -1.60 14.26
CA GLU A 134 -0.40 -1.05 15.34
C GLU A 134 -0.43 0.49 15.35
N TYR A 135 -0.44 1.12 14.18
CA TYR A 135 -0.58 2.57 14.06
C TYR A 135 -1.85 3.10 14.73
N PHE A 136 -2.95 2.36 14.63
CA PHE A 136 -4.24 2.70 15.25
C PHE A 136 -4.40 2.12 16.68
N GLY A 137 -3.35 1.54 17.25
CA GLY A 137 -3.38 0.97 18.60
C GLY A 137 -4.04 -0.40 18.68
N GLU A 138 -4.23 -1.09 17.55
CA GLU A 138 -4.76 -2.44 17.48
C GLU A 138 -3.63 -3.47 17.37
N ALA A 139 -3.72 -4.54 18.17
CA ALA A 139 -2.76 -5.64 18.10
C ALA A 139 -3.16 -6.65 17.03
N PHE A 140 -2.21 -7.06 16.20
CA PHE A 140 -2.37 -8.19 15.27
C PHE A 140 -1.51 -9.37 15.73
N ALA A 141 -2.16 -10.40 16.27
CA ALA A 141 -1.50 -11.53 16.92
C ALA A 141 -0.65 -12.37 15.95
N GLU A 142 -1.02 -12.43 14.67
CA GLU A 142 -0.32 -13.22 13.66
C GLU A 142 0.87 -12.45 13.06
N GLU A 143 1.94 -13.17 12.74
CA GLU A 143 3.14 -12.60 12.07
C GLU A 143 2.94 -12.36 10.59
N ASN A 144 2.05 -13.10 9.95
CA ASN A 144 1.86 -13.09 8.52
C ASN A 144 0.36 -12.99 8.22
N CYS A 145 -0.06 -11.92 7.52
CA CYS A 145 -1.47 -11.76 7.16
C CYS A 145 -1.93 -12.61 5.97
N GLY A 146 -1.02 -13.35 5.33
CA GLY A 146 -1.28 -14.18 4.16
C GLY A 146 -1.55 -13.44 2.85
N ALA A 147 -1.60 -12.10 2.85
CA ALA A 147 -2.14 -11.33 1.72
C ALA A 147 -1.34 -10.10 1.28
N CYS A 148 -0.44 -9.54 2.11
CA CYS A 148 0.35 -8.36 1.71
C CYS A 148 1.65 -8.75 0.99
N ASP A 149 2.22 -7.82 0.22
CA ASP A 149 3.47 -7.98 -0.53
C ASP A 149 4.61 -8.53 0.35
N ASN A 150 4.82 -7.94 1.52
CA ASN A 150 5.87 -8.37 2.46
C ASN A 150 5.66 -9.80 3.01
N CYS A 151 4.41 -10.26 3.08
CA CYS A 151 4.06 -11.60 3.56
C CYS A 151 4.07 -12.65 2.45
N LEU A 152 3.67 -12.26 1.24
CA LEU A 152 3.64 -13.12 0.06
C LEU A 152 5.03 -13.31 -0.54
N GLU A 153 5.83 -12.25 -0.54
CA GLU A 153 7.21 -12.23 -1.01
C GLU A 153 8.14 -11.58 0.04
N PRO A 154 8.46 -12.30 1.14
CA PRO A 154 9.36 -11.80 2.16
C PRO A 154 10.71 -11.37 1.58
N LYS A 155 11.19 -10.18 1.98
CA LYS A 155 12.49 -9.67 1.56
C LYS A 155 13.59 -10.55 2.14
N GLU A 156 14.62 -10.83 1.33
CA GLU A 156 15.83 -11.51 1.81
C GLU A 156 16.48 -10.69 2.92
N THR A 157 16.98 -11.38 3.93
CA THR A 157 17.66 -10.79 5.10
C THR A 157 19.06 -11.38 5.27
N PHE A 158 19.89 -10.70 6.05
CA PHE A 158 21.23 -11.15 6.39
C PHE A 158 21.63 -10.70 7.80
N ASP A 159 22.67 -11.33 8.37
CA ASP A 159 23.30 -10.85 9.60
C ASP A 159 23.99 -9.50 9.34
N GLY A 160 23.31 -8.44 9.72
CA GLY A 160 23.74 -7.06 9.58
C GLY A 160 24.39 -6.50 10.85
N THR A 161 24.78 -7.33 11.81
CA THR A 161 25.32 -6.88 13.11
C THR A 161 26.51 -5.95 12.96
N GLU A 162 27.53 -6.34 12.20
CA GLU A 162 28.71 -5.48 12.01
C GLU A 162 28.37 -4.24 11.17
N VAL A 163 27.46 -4.37 10.20
CA VAL A 163 26.98 -3.25 9.36
C VAL A 163 26.27 -2.20 10.21
N ALA A 164 25.36 -2.64 11.09
CA ALA A 164 24.65 -1.79 12.04
C ALA A 164 25.62 -1.10 13.00
N LYS A 165 26.59 -1.86 13.54
CA LYS A 165 27.63 -1.32 14.42
C LYS A 165 28.45 -0.23 13.73
N LYS A 166 28.88 -0.42 12.47
CA LYS A 166 29.57 0.63 11.71
C LYS A 166 28.73 1.90 11.62
N PHE A 167 27.45 1.75 11.28
CA PHE A 167 26.53 2.88 11.12
C PHE A 167 26.29 3.64 12.42
N LEU A 168 25.90 2.95 13.49
CA LEU A 168 25.65 3.54 14.80
C LEU A 168 26.92 4.12 15.43
N ALA A 169 28.07 3.45 15.26
CA ALA A 169 29.36 4.00 15.67
C ALA A 169 29.69 5.29 14.93
N CYS A 170 29.37 5.39 13.64
CA CYS A 170 29.59 6.61 12.87
C CYS A 170 28.76 7.78 13.40
N ILE A 171 27.47 7.56 13.74
CA ILE A 171 26.64 8.58 14.40
C ILE A 171 27.31 9.05 15.70
N TYR A 172 27.68 8.10 16.55
CA TYR A 172 28.32 8.38 17.83
C TYR A 172 29.63 9.16 17.68
N ARG A 173 30.51 8.75 16.75
CA ARG A 173 31.82 9.38 16.54
C ARG A 173 31.72 10.78 15.99
N VAL A 174 30.80 11.02 15.05
CA VAL A 174 30.53 12.37 14.53
C VAL A 174 30.05 13.29 15.66
N GLN A 175 29.07 12.84 16.45
CA GLN A 175 28.55 13.62 17.57
C GLN A 175 29.62 13.88 18.64
N GLN A 176 30.44 12.88 18.95
CA GLN A 176 31.53 12.99 19.93
C GLN A 176 32.61 13.97 19.49
N HIS A 177 33.01 13.93 18.23
CA HIS A 177 34.08 14.76 17.68
C HIS A 177 33.65 16.23 17.52
N SER A 178 32.45 16.43 17.02
CA SER A 178 32.01 17.75 16.56
C SER A 178 31.05 18.45 17.54
N HIS A 179 30.59 17.74 18.58
CA HIS A 179 29.60 18.21 19.55
C HIS A 179 28.24 18.62 18.95
N PHE A 180 27.97 18.22 17.70
CA PHE A 180 26.68 18.39 17.04
C PHE A 180 26.33 17.16 16.22
N SER A 181 25.03 16.97 15.99
CA SER A 181 24.47 15.87 15.22
C SER A 181 24.31 16.28 13.75
N VAL A 182 24.31 15.31 12.83
CA VAL A 182 24.21 15.56 11.38
C VAL A 182 23.16 14.64 10.74
N GLY A 183 22.68 15.00 9.55
CA GLY A 183 21.68 14.21 8.84
C GLY A 183 22.23 12.94 8.18
N MET A 184 21.30 12.05 7.79
CA MET A 184 21.54 10.76 7.11
C MET A 184 22.57 10.83 5.99
N ASN A 185 22.46 11.79 5.08
CA ASN A 185 23.36 11.91 3.94
C ASN A 185 24.82 12.08 4.36
N HIS A 186 25.07 12.85 5.43
CA HIS A 186 26.42 13.10 5.92
C HIS A 186 27.02 11.86 6.59
N ILE A 187 26.24 11.15 7.41
CA ILE A 187 26.67 9.88 8.02
C ILE A 187 27.07 8.87 6.94
N VAL A 188 26.24 8.75 5.89
CA VAL A 188 26.53 7.88 4.74
C VAL A 188 27.81 8.33 4.01
N ASP A 189 28.03 9.63 3.84
CA ASP A 189 29.22 10.15 3.19
C ASP A 189 30.49 9.85 3.98
N VAL A 190 30.45 9.95 5.32
CA VAL A 190 31.57 9.56 6.19
C VAL A 190 31.85 8.06 6.06
N LEU A 191 30.84 7.19 6.17
CA LEU A 191 31.02 5.73 6.05
C LEU A 191 31.61 5.30 4.71
N CYS A 192 31.16 5.92 3.62
CA CYS A 192 31.67 5.66 2.27
C CYS A 192 33.07 6.26 2.03
N GLY A 193 33.58 7.10 2.94
CA GLY A 193 34.87 7.77 2.78
C GLY A 193 34.85 8.88 1.73
N ALA A 194 33.70 9.55 1.54
CA ALA A 194 33.58 10.64 0.59
C ALA A 194 34.49 11.82 0.98
N ASN A 195 34.95 12.57 -0.03
CA ASN A 195 35.79 13.74 0.14
C ASN A 195 35.00 15.03 -0.15
N THR A 196 33.98 15.32 0.65
CA THR A 196 33.17 16.53 0.52
C THR A 196 33.79 17.69 1.30
N GLU A 197 33.45 18.92 0.94
CA GLU A 197 33.91 20.11 1.66
C GLU A 197 33.47 20.10 3.13
N LYS A 198 32.23 19.69 3.41
CA LYS A 198 31.72 19.55 4.79
C LYS A 198 32.50 18.53 5.60
N ILE A 199 32.93 17.42 5.00
CA ILE A 199 33.74 16.43 5.70
C ILE A 199 35.06 17.06 6.14
N ARG A 200 35.78 17.73 5.22
CA ARG A 200 37.06 18.39 5.50
C ARG A 200 36.93 19.51 6.53
N ASN A 201 35.92 20.37 6.37
CA ASN A 201 35.74 21.53 7.26
C ASN A 201 35.40 21.11 8.69
N TRP A 202 34.77 19.94 8.88
CA TRP A 202 34.42 19.41 10.20
C TRP A 202 35.41 18.35 10.70
N GLY A 203 36.51 18.09 9.98
CA GLY A 203 37.54 17.12 10.35
C GLY A 203 37.04 15.66 10.36
N HIS A 204 35.94 15.37 9.67
CA HIS A 204 35.31 14.04 9.73
C HIS A 204 36.08 12.96 8.94
N GLU A 205 37.08 13.35 8.14
CA GLU A 205 38.05 12.45 7.49
C GLU A 205 39.01 11.78 8.48
N GLN A 206 39.16 12.35 9.68
CA GLN A 206 40.05 11.82 10.73
C GLN A 206 39.37 10.78 11.61
N LEU A 207 38.05 10.61 11.46
CA LEU A 207 37.29 9.67 12.25
C LEU A 207 37.66 8.23 11.89
N SER A 208 37.77 7.37 12.90
CA SER A 208 37.94 5.92 12.72
C SER A 208 36.83 5.26 11.87
N THR A 209 35.69 5.93 11.71
CA THR A 209 34.55 5.47 10.90
C THR A 209 34.55 6.02 9.47
N HIS A 210 35.51 6.87 9.11
CA HIS A 210 35.64 7.34 7.73
C HIS A 210 36.10 6.21 6.81
N GLY A 211 35.32 5.93 5.77
CA GLY A 211 35.67 4.94 4.76
C GLY A 211 35.66 3.48 5.22
N ILE A 212 35.06 3.15 6.37
CA ILE A 212 34.97 1.75 6.86
C ILE A 212 33.82 0.96 6.23
N GLY A 213 32.92 1.64 5.50
CA GLY A 213 31.70 1.08 4.92
C GLY A 213 31.79 0.82 3.41
N LYS A 214 32.96 0.48 2.87
CA LYS A 214 33.17 0.34 1.41
C LYS A 214 32.41 -0.84 0.78
N GLU A 215 31.87 -1.76 1.59
CA GLU A 215 31.08 -2.89 1.13
C GLU A 215 29.74 -2.50 0.49
N PHE A 216 29.22 -1.30 0.79
CA PHE A 216 27.94 -0.82 0.28
C PHE A 216 28.05 0.57 -0.33
N GLY A 217 27.27 0.81 -1.39
CA GLY A 217 27.10 2.15 -1.96
C GLY A 217 26.17 3.03 -1.11
N ARG A 218 26.14 4.33 -1.42
CA ARG A 218 25.27 5.32 -0.73
C ARG A 218 23.79 4.89 -0.64
N PRO A 219 23.14 4.33 -1.69
CA PRO A 219 21.74 3.91 -1.60
C PRO A 219 21.52 2.80 -0.56
N ALA A 220 22.40 1.82 -0.51
CA ALA A 220 22.31 0.71 0.44
C ALA A 220 22.53 1.21 1.88
N TRP A 221 23.52 2.07 2.13
CA TRP A 221 23.71 2.67 3.45
C TRP A 221 22.55 3.54 3.91
N LYS A 222 21.89 4.26 2.99
CA LYS A 222 20.66 4.99 3.32
C LYS A 222 19.51 4.04 3.68
N ALA A 223 19.38 2.91 2.99
CA ALA A 223 18.37 1.91 3.31
C ALA A 223 18.61 1.29 4.69
N ILE A 224 19.85 0.89 4.97
CA ILE A 224 20.30 0.39 6.28
C ILE A 224 20.05 1.43 7.38
N GLY A 225 20.48 2.67 7.18
CA GLY A 225 20.29 3.74 8.16
C GLY A 225 18.82 3.99 8.47
N ARG A 226 17.96 3.97 7.45
CA ARG A 226 16.50 4.08 7.65
C ARG A 226 15.97 2.87 8.41
N GLU A 227 16.40 1.66 8.08
CA GLU A 227 16.01 0.45 8.81
C GLU A 227 16.40 0.50 10.29
N LEU A 228 17.60 0.96 10.61
CA LEU A 228 18.04 1.13 12.01
C LEU A 228 17.23 2.19 12.76
N VAL A 229 16.76 3.23 12.07
CA VAL A 229 15.82 4.20 12.64
C VAL A 229 14.46 3.54 12.91
N ARG A 230 13.97 2.72 11.96
CA ARG A 230 12.71 1.97 12.12
C ARG A 230 12.76 0.99 13.29
N MET A 231 13.88 0.30 13.45
CA MET A 231 14.11 -0.64 14.55
C MET A 231 14.37 0.05 15.90
N GLY A 232 14.39 1.39 15.96
CA GLY A 232 14.54 2.14 17.20
C GLY A 232 15.96 2.24 17.74
N TYR A 233 17.00 1.89 16.98
CA TYR A 233 18.41 2.07 17.39
C TYR A 233 18.95 3.47 17.10
N ALA A 234 18.33 4.18 16.17
CA ALA A 234 18.58 5.58 15.92
C ALA A 234 17.24 6.30 15.81
N HIS A 235 17.24 7.61 16.00
CA HIS A 235 16.07 8.42 15.71
C HIS A 235 16.50 9.63 14.89
N GLN A 236 15.55 10.13 14.11
CA GLN A 236 15.73 11.34 13.34
C GLN A 236 14.89 12.45 13.99
N THR A 237 15.53 13.57 14.32
CA THR A 237 14.82 14.67 14.98
C THR A 237 13.78 15.31 14.05
N PRO A 238 12.64 15.75 14.59
CA PRO A 238 11.66 16.52 13.82
C PRO A 238 12.23 17.92 13.50
N GLY A 239 11.91 18.45 12.33
CA GLY A 239 12.27 19.82 11.96
C GLY A 239 12.80 19.99 10.54
N ARG A 240 13.21 21.21 10.19
CA ARG A 240 13.71 21.56 8.85
C ARG A 240 15.10 20.98 8.56
N MET A 241 15.96 20.92 9.57
CA MET A 241 17.27 20.26 9.50
C MET A 241 17.24 19.01 10.37
N THR A 242 16.83 17.90 9.76
CA THR A 242 16.73 16.62 10.48
C THR A 242 18.13 16.05 10.71
N VAL A 243 18.45 15.80 11.98
CA VAL A 243 19.72 15.19 12.39
C VAL A 243 19.46 13.78 12.90
N LEU A 244 20.48 12.91 12.79
CA LEU A 244 20.45 11.56 13.31
C LEU A 244 21.14 11.49 14.67
N GLU A 245 20.47 10.83 15.60
CA GLU A 245 20.95 10.63 16.96
C GLU A 245 20.69 9.19 17.40
N LEU A 246 21.57 8.67 18.26
CA LEU A 246 21.34 7.36 18.86
C LEU A 246 20.21 7.45 19.88
N THR A 247 19.34 6.44 19.89
CA THR A 247 18.40 6.25 20.99
C THR A 247 19.14 5.69 22.22
N HIS A 248 18.42 5.54 23.33
CA HIS A 248 18.94 4.85 24.50
C HIS A 248 19.29 3.39 24.16
N GLU A 249 18.38 2.71 23.45
CA GLU A 249 18.52 1.34 22.96
C GLU A 249 19.71 1.21 22.01
N GLY A 250 19.83 2.15 21.06
CA GLY A 250 20.98 2.28 20.15
C GLY A 250 22.32 2.37 20.86
N SER A 251 22.39 3.27 21.82
CA SER A 251 23.60 3.51 22.61
C SER A 251 23.96 2.30 23.48
N SER A 252 22.97 1.68 24.11
CA SER A 252 23.13 0.48 24.93
C SER A 252 23.63 -0.70 24.09
N TRP A 253 22.98 -0.95 22.96
CA TRP A 253 23.36 -2.01 22.02
C TRP A 253 24.77 -1.82 21.47
N LEU A 254 25.14 -0.58 21.12
CA LEU A 254 26.46 -0.27 20.57
C LEU A 254 27.61 -0.52 21.58
N ARG A 255 27.37 -0.24 22.87
CA ARG A 255 28.36 -0.40 23.95
C ARG A 255 28.47 -1.84 24.46
N ASN A 256 27.45 -2.66 24.26
CA ASN A 256 27.44 -4.03 24.75
C ASN A 256 28.40 -4.94 23.96
N SER A 257 29.35 -5.57 24.63
CA SER A 257 30.25 -6.56 24.00
C SER A 257 29.52 -7.84 23.59
N ASN A 258 28.46 -8.21 24.31
CA ASN A 258 27.59 -9.36 24.04
C ASN A 258 26.26 -8.90 23.41
N ARG A 259 26.33 -7.99 22.43
CA ARG A 259 25.15 -7.45 21.75
C ARG A 259 24.38 -8.55 21.00
N VAL A 260 23.06 -8.40 20.95
CA VAL A 260 22.20 -9.29 20.14
C VAL A 260 22.46 -9.05 18.66
N ALA A 261 22.51 -10.13 17.88
CA ALA A 261 22.67 -10.05 16.44
C ALA A 261 21.50 -9.30 15.79
N LEU A 262 21.77 -8.46 14.80
CA LEU A 262 20.75 -7.72 14.06
C LEU A 262 20.59 -8.28 12.67
N GLU A 263 19.38 -8.73 12.37
CA GLU A 263 18.99 -9.16 11.04
C GLU A 263 18.48 -7.97 10.24
N LEU A 264 19.19 -7.60 9.17
CA LEU A 264 18.85 -6.47 8.31
C LEU A 264 18.33 -6.94 6.96
N THR A 265 17.57 -6.08 6.29
CA THR A 265 17.08 -6.35 4.95
C THR A 265 18.24 -6.30 3.98
N GLN A 266 18.38 -7.33 3.14
CA GLN A 266 19.37 -7.34 2.07
C GLN A 266 19.13 -6.12 1.16
N PRO A 267 20.07 -5.16 1.06
CA PRO A 267 19.88 -4.01 0.20
C PRO A 267 19.74 -4.50 -1.24
N ALA A 268 18.74 -3.99 -1.95
CA ALA A 268 18.50 -4.36 -3.34
C ALA A 268 19.72 -3.99 -4.20
N VAL A 269 20.57 -4.98 -4.48
CA VAL A 269 21.46 -4.97 -5.64
C VAL A 269 20.56 -5.30 -6.81
N SER A 270 20.58 -4.50 -7.88
CA SER A 270 19.73 -4.66 -9.06
C SER A 270 19.73 -6.11 -9.55
N LYS A 271 18.76 -6.93 -9.10
CA LYS A 271 18.55 -8.27 -9.62
C LYS A 271 17.68 -8.13 -10.87
N PRO A 272 17.93 -8.93 -11.93
CA PRO A 272 17.10 -8.91 -13.12
C PRO A 272 15.66 -9.31 -12.77
N ASP A 273 14.70 -8.77 -13.54
CA ASP A 273 13.28 -9.04 -13.41
C ASP A 273 13.01 -10.54 -13.33
N LYS A 274 12.43 -10.97 -12.20
CA LYS A 274 11.93 -12.33 -12.06
C LYS A 274 10.71 -12.46 -12.96
N THR A 275 10.65 -13.57 -13.70
CA THR A 275 9.45 -13.97 -14.45
C THR A 275 8.23 -13.98 -13.55
N PRO A 276 7.06 -13.49 -14.02
CA PRO A 276 5.84 -13.45 -13.22
C PRO A 276 5.49 -14.86 -12.74
N LYS A 277 5.42 -15.04 -11.42
CA LYS A 277 4.95 -16.30 -10.82
C LYS A 277 3.43 -16.41 -10.98
N PRO A 278 2.90 -17.64 -11.07
CA PRO A 278 1.46 -17.86 -11.08
C PRO A 278 0.83 -17.29 -9.80
N ARG A 279 -0.30 -16.59 -9.98
CA ARG A 279 -1.08 -15.95 -8.91
C ARG A 279 -1.57 -17.05 -7.95
N LYS A 280 -1.15 -17.01 -6.68
CA LYS A 280 -1.74 -17.86 -5.62
C LYS A 280 -3.19 -17.38 -5.37
N SER A 281 -4.08 -18.30 -5.00
CA SER A 281 -5.46 -17.97 -4.61
C SER A 281 -5.46 -16.92 -3.49
N GLN A 282 -6.32 -15.91 -3.62
CA GLN A 282 -6.37 -14.81 -2.67
C GLN A 282 -7.28 -15.19 -1.48
N ALA A 283 -6.89 -14.82 -0.25
CA ALA A 283 -7.73 -15.04 0.91
C ALA A 283 -9.08 -14.31 0.76
N GLY A 284 -10.19 -15.03 0.93
CA GLY A 284 -11.55 -14.51 0.76
C GLY A 284 -12.11 -14.63 -0.67
N GLU A 285 -11.39 -15.26 -1.59
CA GLU A 285 -11.89 -15.58 -2.93
C GLU A 285 -12.98 -16.66 -2.86
N ILE A 286 -14.11 -16.43 -3.52
CA ILE A 286 -15.17 -17.43 -3.71
C ILE A 286 -14.88 -18.12 -5.04
N GLU A 287 -14.48 -19.39 -4.99
CA GLU A 287 -14.35 -20.23 -6.18
C GLU A 287 -15.70 -20.32 -6.89
N CYS A 288 -15.75 -20.05 -8.18
CA CYS A 288 -16.98 -20.12 -8.95
C CYS A 288 -16.68 -20.29 -10.45
N ASP A 289 -17.70 -20.60 -11.24
CA ASP A 289 -17.56 -20.62 -12.69
C ASP A 289 -17.45 -19.19 -13.22
N GLU A 290 -16.23 -18.80 -13.60
CA GLU A 290 -15.94 -17.44 -14.08
C GLU A 290 -16.68 -17.10 -15.38
N ALA A 291 -17.01 -18.10 -16.22
CA ALA A 291 -17.79 -17.87 -17.44
C ALA A 291 -19.26 -17.60 -17.10
N LEU A 292 -19.86 -18.36 -16.18
CA LEU A 292 -21.20 -18.10 -15.68
C LEU A 292 -21.26 -16.76 -14.92
N PHE A 293 -20.28 -16.47 -14.06
CA PHE A 293 -20.21 -15.21 -13.32
C PHE A 293 -20.23 -14.00 -14.27
N GLU A 294 -19.45 -14.02 -15.35
CA GLU A 294 -19.44 -12.92 -16.32
C GLU A 294 -20.77 -12.80 -17.09
N GLN A 295 -21.44 -13.91 -17.42
CA GLN A 295 -22.78 -13.87 -18.00
C GLN A 295 -23.81 -13.25 -17.04
N LEU A 296 -23.82 -13.68 -15.78
CA LEU A 296 -24.71 -13.12 -14.76
C LEU A 296 -24.43 -11.64 -14.50
N ARG A 297 -23.16 -11.22 -14.60
CA ARG A 297 -22.76 -9.81 -14.51
C ARG A 297 -23.31 -8.98 -15.67
N GLN A 298 -23.30 -9.50 -16.88
CA GLN A 298 -23.90 -8.86 -18.05
C GLN A 298 -25.42 -8.75 -17.92
N LEU A 299 -26.09 -9.83 -17.50
CA LEU A 299 -27.53 -9.83 -17.22
C LEU A 299 -27.88 -8.78 -16.15
N ARG A 300 -27.11 -8.74 -15.05
CA ARG A 300 -27.28 -7.74 -13.99
C ARG A 300 -27.17 -6.32 -14.53
N ARG A 301 -26.19 -6.06 -15.41
CA ARG A 301 -25.98 -4.75 -16.03
C ARG A 301 -27.21 -4.35 -16.86
N THR A 302 -27.71 -5.24 -17.71
CA THR A 302 -28.91 -4.95 -18.52
C THR A 302 -30.12 -4.57 -17.64
N LEU A 303 -30.36 -5.32 -16.56
CA LEU A 303 -31.45 -5.02 -15.63
C LEU A 303 -31.26 -3.72 -14.85
N ALA A 304 -30.01 -3.39 -14.53
CA ALA A 304 -29.64 -2.15 -13.86
C ALA A 304 -29.86 -0.93 -14.76
N ASP A 305 -29.44 -1.03 -16.03
CA ASP A 305 -29.61 -0.01 -17.05
C ASP A 305 -31.10 0.28 -17.32
N GLU A 306 -31.93 -0.78 -17.45
CA GLU A 306 -33.40 -0.66 -17.61
C GLU A 306 -34.06 0.11 -16.46
N ARG A 307 -33.52 0.01 -15.24
CA ARG A 307 -34.04 0.66 -14.05
C ARG A 307 -33.32 1.96 -13.70
N SER A 308 -32.30 2.36 -14.47
CA SER A 308 -31.43 3.51 -14.18
C SER A 308 -30.86 3.49 -12.76
N VAL A 309 -30.39 2.32 -12.31
CA VAL A 309 -29.76 2.14 -11.00
C VAL A 309 -28.37 1.52 -11.14
N PRO A 310 -27.46 1.71 -10.16
CA PRO A 310 -26.17 1.06 -10.16
C PRO A 310 -26.28 -0.48 -10.13
N PRO A 311 -25.39 -1.23 -10.83
CA PRO A 311 -25.50 -2.69 -10.93
C PRO A 311 -25.55 -3.43 -9.60
N TYR A 312 -24.73 -3.02 -8.61
CA TYR A 312 -24.68 -3.67 -7.30
C TYR A 312 -25.99 -3.58 -6.51
N ILE A 313 -26.92 -2.67 -6.85
CA ILE A 313 -28.24 -2.59 -6.24
C ILE A 313 -29.09 -3.82 -6.62
N ILE A 314 -28.98 -4.29 -7.86
CA ILE A 314 -29.67 -5.49 -8.34
C ILE A 314 -29.14 -6.70 -7.56
N PHE A 315 -27.85 -7.00 -7.67
CA PHE A 315 -27.15 -8.01 -6.88
C PHE A 315 -25.68 -7.61 -6.67
N SER A 316 -25.13 -7.86 -5.49
CA SER A 316 -23.68 -7.70 -5.26
C SER A 316 -22.89 -8.74 -6.04
N ASP A 317 -21.61 -8.48 -6.29
CA ASP A 317 -20.71 -9.47 -6.90
C ASP A 317 -20.63 -10.75 -6.05
N VAL A 318 -20.70 -10.64 -4.72
CA VAL A 318 -20.77 -11.79 -3.80
C VAL A 318 -21.94 -12.71 -4.14
N ALA A 319 -23.14 -12.14 -4.31
CA ALA A 319 -24.32 -12.92 -4.64
C ALA A 319 -24.18 -13.60 -6.01
N LEU A 320 -23.62 -12.89 -7.00
CA LEU A 320 -23.37 -13.47 -8.33
C LEU A 320 -22.34 -14.60 -8.29
N ARG A 321 -21.27 -14.48 -7.48
CA ARG A 321 -20.28 -15.55 -7.31
C ARG A 321 -20.89 -16.78 -6.65
N HIS A 322 -21.73 -16.62 -5.62
CA HIS A 322 -22.47 -17.74 -5.05
C HIS A 322 -23.42 -18.39 -6.07
N MET A 323 -24.13 -17.60 -6.90
CA MET A 323 -24.95 -18.16 -7.98
C MET A 323 -24.10 -18.96 -8.98
N ALA A 324 -22.90 -18.48 -9.33
CA ALA A 324 -21.99 -19.16 -10.24
C ALA A 324 -21.25 -20.37 -9.60
N HIS A 325 -21.26 -20.48 -8.28
CA HIS A 325 -20.75 -21.64 -7.54
C HIS A 325 -21.83 -22.72 -7.37
N ASP A 326 -23.02 -22.34 -6.90
CA ASP A 326 -24.11 -23.27 -6.54
C ASP A 326 -25.00 -23.67 -7.71
N TYR A 327 -24.98 -22.91 -8.82
CA TYR A 327 -25.84 -23.07 -10.00
C TYR A 327 -27.35 -23.24 -9.65
N PRO A 328 -27.97 -22.28 -8.93
CA PRO A 328 -29.38 -22.38 -8.55
C PRO A 328 -30.30 -22.23 -9.77
N ASP A 329 -30.79 -23.35 -10.29
CA ASP A 329 -31.69 -23.43 -11.44
C ASP A 329 -33.19 -23.45 -11.06
N THR A 330 -33.50 -23.49 -9.76
CA THR A 330 -34.87 -23.40 -9.22
C THR A 330 -35.03 -22.19 -8.30
N LEU A 331 -36.25 -21.67 -8.19
CA LEU A 331 -36.55 -20.55 -7.30
C LEU A 331 -36.26 -20.86 -5.82
N ALA A 332 -36.46 -22.11 -5.41
CA ALA A 332 -36.17 -22.54 -4.04
C ALA A 332 -34.66 -22.49 -3.76
N ALA A 333 -33.83 -23.05 -4.65
CA ALA A 333 -32.37 -22.98 -4.53
C ALA A 333 -31.86 -21.54 -4.62
N PHE A 334 -32.42 -20.73 -5.52
CA PHE A 334 -32.06 -19.32 -5.69
C PHE A 334 -32.33 -18.49 -4.43
N GLY A 335 -33.43 -18.76 -3.72
CA GLY A 335 -33.77 -18.09 -2.46
C GLY A 335 -32.84 -18.41 -1.30
N LEU A 336 -32.00 -19.45 -1.39
CA LEU A 336 -31.00 -19.80 -0.37
C LEU A 336 -29.68 -19.06 -0.56
N ILE A 337 -29.46 -18.43 -1.71
CA ILE A 337 -28.22 -17.71 -2.01
C ILE A 337 -28.11 -16.47 -1.11
N HIS A 338 -26.93 -16.32 -0.48
CA HIS A 338 -26.62 -15.14 0.31
C HIS A 338 -26.76 -13.85 -0.52
N GLY A 339 -27.59 -12.91 -0.03
CA GLY A 339 -27.90 -11.66 -0.73
C GLY A 339 -29.19 -11.68 -1.57
N VAL A 340 -29.88 -12.83 -1.66
CA VAL A 340 -31.22 -12.95 -2.27
C VAL A 340 -32.31 -12.87 -1.19
N GLY A 341 -32.84 -11.67 -0.93
CA GLY A 341 -34.03 -11.49 -0.08
C GLY A 341 -35.35 -11.72 -0.83
N GLU A 342 -36.46 -11.85 -0.10
CA GLU A 342 -37.80 -12.14 -0.67
C GLU A 342 -38.20 -11.22 -1.84
N LYS A 343 -37.91 -9.92 -1.70
CA LYS A 343 -38.19 -8.94 -2.76
C LYS A 343 -37.38 -9.23 -4.03
N LYS A 344 -36.08 -9.52 -3.89
CA LYS A 344 -35.20 -9.85 -5.02
C LYS A 344 -35.54 -11.19 -5.64
N LEU A 345 -35.92 -12.18 -4.84
CA LEU A 345 -36.41 -13.48 -5.31
C LEU A 345 -37.66 -13.31 -6.18
N THR A 346 -38.61 -12.50 -5.72
CA THR A 346 -39.87 -12.24 -6.44
C THR A 346 -39.62 -11.47 -7.74
N GLU A 347 -38.78 -10.45 -7.70
CA GLU A 347 -38.52 -9.57 -8.86
C GLU A 347 -37.60 -10.20 -9.91
N TYR A 348 -36.54 -10.90 -9.48
CA TYR A 348 -35.45 -11.34 -10.38
C TYR A 348 -35.26 -12.85 -10.43
N GLY A 349 -35.84 -13.63 -9.51
CA GLY A 349 -35.57 -15.05 -9.39
C GLY A 349 -35.81 -15.82 -10.69
N LYS A 350 -36.96 -15.60 -11.35
CA LYS A 350 -37.27 -16.26 -12.63
C LYS A 350 -36.31 -15.91 -13.76
N ILE A 351 -35.76 -14.70 -13.75
CA ILE A 351 -34.87 -14.20 -14.80
C ILE A 351 -33.51 -14.88 -14.63
N PHE A 352 -32.93 -14.83 -13.43
CA PHE A 352 -31.62 -15.40 -13.14
C PHE A 352 -31.61 -16.93 -13.19
N THR A 353 -32.61 -17.62 -12.65
CA THR A 353 -32.66 -19.10 -12.70
C THR A 353 -32.77 -19.60 -14.15
N LYS A 354 -33.47 -18.85 -15.01
CA LYS A 354 -33.58 -19.17 -16.44
C LYS A 354 -32.23 -19.01 -17.14
N GLU A 355 -31.50 -17.93 -16.87
CA GLU A 355 -30.17 -17.71 -17.44
C GLU A 355 -29.19 -18.83 -17.02
N ILE A 356 -29.21 -19.20 -15.74
CA ILE A 356 -28.38 -20.28 -15.19
C ILE A 356 -28.74 -21.62 -15.85
N ALA A 357 -30.03 -21.94 -15.98
CA ALA A 357 -30.48 -23.16 -16.65
C ALA A 357 -30.02 -23.19 -18.12
N SER A 358 -30.14 -22.09 -18.84
CA SER A 358 -29.68 -21.95 -20.23
C SER A 358 -28.16 -22.12 -20.36
N TYR A 359 -27.38 -21.66 -19.38
CA TYR A 359 -25.94 -21.89 -19.35
C TYR A 359 -25.60 -23.37 -19.18
N LEU A 360 -26.30 -24.05 -18.28
CA LEU A 360 -26.10 -25.48 -17.98
C LEU A 360 -26.49 -26.42 -19.13
N GLU A 361 -27.36 -25.99 -20.04
CA GLU A 361 -27.67 -26.75 -21.26
C GLU A 361 -26.44 -26.90 -22.17
N ASN A 362 -25.52 -25.93 -22.13
CA ASN A 362 -24.37 -25.86 -23.03
C ASN A 362 -23.02 -26.12 -22.33
N ASN A 363 -22.99 -26.08 -21.00
CA ASN A 363 -21.76 -26.18 -20.20
C ASN A 363 -21.98 -27.12 -19.00
N PRO A 364 -21.10 -28.09 -18.76
CA PRO A 364 -21.19 -28.94 -17.57
C PRO A 364 -20.88 -28.13 -16.30
N LYS A 365 -21.48 -28.52 -15.17
CA LYS A 365 -21.14 -27.94 -13.86
C LYS A 365 -19.67 -28.20 -13.54
N GLN A 366 -18.98 -27.16 -13.10
CA GLN A 366 -17.66 -27.27 -12.50
C GLN A 366 -17.79 -27.65 -11.02
N GLU A 367 -16.90 -28.51 -10.54
CA GLU A 367 -16.80 -28.86 -9.12
C GLU A 367 -15.78 -27.95 -8.44
N PHE A 368 -16.18 -27.36 -7.31
CA PHE A 368 -15.36 -26.47 -6.48
C PHE A 368 -15.15 -27.13 -5.11
N ALA A 369 -14.02 -26.85 -4.47
CA ALA A 369 -13.57 -27.56 -3.26
C ALA A 369 -14.16 -27.01 -1.95
#